data_AF-A0A8T4BQ92-F1
#
_entry.id   AF-A0A8T4BQ92-F1
#
_cell.length_a   1.000
_cell.length_b   1.000
_cell.length_c   1.000
_cell.angle_alpha   90.00
_cell.angle_beta   90.00
_cell.angle_gamma   90.00
#
_symmetry.space_group_name_H-M   'P 1'
#
loop_
_entity.id
_entity.type
_entity.pdbx_description
1 polymer ?
#
loop_
_entity_poly.entity_id
_entity_poly.type
_entity_poly.pdbx_seq_one_letter_code
_entity_poly.pdbx_strand_id
1 'polypeptide(L)'
;MKQKGGYLITAVFLVAILIAIFTAPGSASVTEQREEFIGLKTSIQGTMLSNGMYRCCLEKPCTYCIEKSPGHGEGAECSCLEDLVNGVHPCGECIGEILEGHGNPYLKEYFAEAIAEKTGELEAIERIIEEKYPSL
;
A
#
# COMPACT_ATOMS: atom_id res chain seq x y z
N MET A 1 -46.84 -31.61 38.67
CA MET A 1 -46.81 -30.88 37.37
C MET A 1 -45.76 -29.77 37.42
N LYS A 2 -44.49 -30.03 37.13
CA LYS A 2 -43.41 -29.03 37.26
C LYS A 2 -42.24 -29.20 36.26
N GLN A 3 -42.52 -29.73 35.06
CA GLN A 3 -41.46 -30.08 34.08
C GLN A 3 -41.67 -29.49 32.67
N LYS A 4 -42.68 -28.66 32.45
CA LYS A 4 -42.97 -28.09 31.10
C LYS A 4 -42.15 -26.84 30.75
N GLY A 5 -41.58 -26.14 31.74
CA GLY A 5 -40.82 -24.89 31.50
C GLY A 5 -39.41 -25.10 30.95
N GLY A 6 -38.75 -26.23 31.29
CA GLY A 6 -37.36 -26.48 30.86
C GLY A 6 -37.21 -26.74 29.36
N TYR A 7 -38.19 -27.44 28.76
CA TYR A 7 -38.14 -27.80 27.33
C TYR A 7 -38.33 -26.60 26.39
N LEU A 8 -39.08 -25.58 26.82
CA LEU A 8 -39.28 -24.38 26.02
C LEU A 8 -37.97 -23.57 25.91
N ILE A 9 -37.23 -23.46 27.02
CA ILE A 9 -35.98 -22.70 27.06
C ILE A 9 -34.90 -23.40 26.22
N THR A 10 -34.76 -24.72 26.34
CA THR A 10 -33.81 -25.47 25.52
C THR A 10 -34.16 -25.45 24.04
N ALA A 11 -35.44 -25.51 23.67
CA ALA A 11 -35.87 -25.41 22.28
C ALA A 11 -35.54 -24.03 21.67
N VAL A 12 -35.80 -22.93 22.40
CA VAL A 12 -35.46 -21.58 21.95
C VAL A 12 -33.95 -21.43 21.78
N PHE A 13 -33.16 -21.99 22.69
CA PHE A 13 -31.70 -21.93 22.63
C PHE A 13 -31.15 -22.68 21.40
N LEU A 14 -31.70 -23.86 21.10
CA LEU A 14 -31.31 -24.64 19.91
C LEU A 14 -31.70 -23.94 18.61
N VAL A 15 -32.88 -23.31 18.56
CA VAL A 15 -33.30 -22.53 17.38
C VAL A 15 -32.39 -21.31 17.18
N ALA A 16 -32.01 -20.61 18.25
CA ALA A 16 -31.09 -19.48 18.17
C ALA A 16 -29.70 -19.92 17.66
N ILE A 17 -29.19 -21.07 18.12
CA ILE A 17 -27.92 -21.64 17.62
C ILE A 17 -28.03 -22.01 16.13
N LEU A 18 -29.13 -22.65 15.72
CA LEU A 18 -29.35 -22.99 14.32
C LEU A 18 -29.42 -21.73 13.44
N ILE A 19 -30.15 -20.70 13.87
CA ILE A 19 -30.19 -19.42 13.16
C ILE A 19 -28.78 -18.84 13.05
N ALA A 20 -27.98 -18.85 14.12
CA ALA A 20 -26.60 -18.36 14.09
C ALA A 20 -25.70 -19.15 13.12
N ILE A 21 -25.86 -20.47 13.03
CA ILE A 21 -25.09 -21.31 12.08
C ILE A 21 -25.50 -21.03 10.63
N PHE A 22 -26.81 -20.86 10.35
CA PHE A 22 -27.32 -20.61 9.00
C PHE A 22 -27.18 -19.15 8.54
N THR A 23 -26.97 -18.21 9.46
CA THR A 23 -26.77 -16.78 9.16
C THR A 23 -25.31 -16.35 9.27
N ALA A 24 -24.39 -17.28 9.60
CA ALA A 24 -22.97 -16.98 9.60
C ALA A 24 -22.55 -16.51 8.19
N PRO A 25 -21.97 -15.30 8.06
CA PRO A 25 -21.53 -14.80 6.77
C PRO A 25 -20.53 -15.80 6.18
N GLY A 26 -20.80 -16.25 4.95
CA GLY A 26 -19.87 -17.09 4.21
C GLY A 26 -18.51 -16.39 4.13
N SER A 27 -17.42 -17.13 4.23
CA SER A 27 -16.08 -16.57 4.05
C SER A 27 -16.03 -15.85 2.71
N ALA A 28 -15.76 -14.54 2.72
CA ALA A 28 -15.58 -13.76 1.52
C ALA A 28 -14.63 -14.48 0.57
N SER A 29 -14.96 -14.49 -0.71
CA SER A 29 -14.09 -15.13 -1.71
C SER A 29 -12.73 -14.40 -1.73
N VAL A 30 -11.65 -15.11 -2.12
CA VAL A 30 -10.32 -14.47 -2.26
C VAL A 30 -10.39 -13.27 -3.22
N THR A 31 -11.24 -13.33 -4.25
CA THR A 31 -11.49 -12.23 -5.18
C THR A 31 -12.10 -11.01 -4.47
N GLU A 32 -13.10 -11.23 -3.62
CA GLU A 32 -13.78 -10.18 -2.85
C GLU A 32 -12.83 -9.53 -1.84
N GLN A 33 -12.02 -10.33 -1.13
CA GLN A 33 -10.98 -9.82 -0.23
C GLN A 33 -9.93 -8.98 -0.97
N ARG A 34 -9.56 -9.39 -2.19
CA ARG A 34 -8.61 -8.65 -3.03
C ARG A 34 -9.18 -7.30 -3.47
N GLU A 35 -10.44 -7.27 -3.89
CA GLU A 35 -11.12 -6.04 -4.32
C GLU A 35 -11.26 -5.05 -3.15
N GLU A 36 -11.65 -5.54 -1.97
CA GLU A 36 -11.72 -4.75 -0.75
C GLU A 36 -10.35 -4.16 -0.38
N PHE A 37 -9.29 -4.97 -0.43
CA PHE A 37 -7.92 -4.51 -0.18
C PHE A 37 -7.48 -3.42 -1.16
N ILE A 38 -7.75 -3.60 -2.47
CA ILE A 38 -7.41 -2.60 -3.49
C ILE A 38 -8.17 -1.28 -3.22
N GLY A 39 -9.45 -1.36 -2.86
CA GLY A 39 -10.25 -0.19 -2.51
C GLY A 39 -9.69 0.56 -1.30
N LEU A 40 -9.37 -0.16 -0.22
CA LEU A 40 -8.77 0.40 0.98
C LEU A 40 -7.40 1.04 0.69
N LYS A 41 -6.52 0.32 -0.02
CA LYS A 41 -5.21 0.83 -0.44
C LYS A 41 -5.35 2.15 -1.20
N THR A 42 -6.22 2.18 -2.20
CA THR A 42 -6.44 3.37 -3.04
C THR A 42 -6.95 4.56 -2.21
N SER A 43 -7.86 4.32 -1.27
CA SER A 43 -8.39 5.37 -0.38
C SER A 43 -7.31 5.96 0.54
N ILE A 44 -6.46 5.12 1.14
CA ILE A 44 -5.34 5.55 1.98
C ILE A 44 -4.37 6.41 1.16
N GLN A 45 -4.02 5.93 -0.04
CA GLN A 45 -3.10 6.62 -0.94
C GLN A 45 -3.61 8.01 -1.35
N GLY A 46 -4.88 8.12 -1.73
CA GLY A 46 -5.49 9.41 -2.07
C GLY A 46 -5.48 10.40 -0.90
N THR A 47 -5.79 9.92 0.31
CA THR A 47 -5.76 10.76 1.52
C THR A 47 -4.34 11.27 1.80
N MET A 48 -3.36 10.39 1.75
CA MET A 48 -1.96 10.72 2.04
C MET A 48 -1.39 11.70 1.00
N LEU A 49 -1.62 11.45 -0.30
CA LEU A 49 -1.24 12.38 -1.38
C LEU A 49 -1.84 13.77 -1.16
N SER A 50 -3.13 13.84 -0.78
CA SER A 50 -3.80 15.12 -0.52
C SER A 50 -3.20 15.89 0.66
N ASN A 51 -2.61 15.18 1.63
CA ASN A 51 -1.87 15.76 2.74
C ASN A 51 -0.41 16.11 2.38
N GLY A 52 -0.03 15.96 1.11
CA GLY A 52 1.32 16.23 0.63
C GLY A 52 2.34 15.15 0.99
N MET A 53 1.90 13.95 1.34
CA MET A 53 2.76 12.77 1.53
C MET A 53 3.06 12.12 0.18
N TYR A 54 4.06 11.24 0.11
CA TYR A 54 4.39 10.44 -1.08
C TYR A 54 4.71 11.24 -2.35
N ARG A 55 5.27 12.45 -2.23
CA ARG A 55 5.53 13.35 -3.37
C ARG A 55 6.49 12.80 -4.43
N CYS A 56 7.21 11.72 -4.13
CA CYS A 56 7.98 10.96 -5.13
C CYS A 56 7.09 10.28 -6.18
N CYS A 57 5.84 9.97 -5.85
CA CYS A 57 4.85 9.33 -6.72
C CYS A 57 3.70 10.32 -6.96
N LEU A 58 3.46 10.75 -8.20
CA LEU A 58 2.36 11.68 -8.50
C LEU A 58 1.00 10.99 -8.68
N GLU A 59 0.99 9.70 -9.01
CA GLU A 59 -0.25 8.99 -9.34
C GLU A 59 -0.53 7.82 -8.39
N LYS A 60 0.45 6.93 -8.22
CA LYS A 60 0.28 5.70 -7.44
C LYS A 60 1.43 5.57 -6.43
N PRO A 61 1.19 5.93 -5.15
CA PRO A 61 2.14 5.61 -4.09
C PRO A 61 2.37 4.09 -4.07
N CYS A 62 3.55 3.65 -3.68
CA CYS A 62 3.82 2.23 -3.57
C CYS A 62 3.19 1.64 -2.29
N THR A 63 3.08 0.31 -2.20
CA THR A 63 2.60 -0.37 -0.98
C THR A 63 3.58 -0.19 0.16
N TYR A 64 4.87 -0.15 -0.16
CA TYR A 64 5.94 0.09 0.79
C TYR A 64 5.72 1.42 1.52
N CYS A 65 5.37 2.48 0.80
CA CYS A 65 5.05 3.79 1.39
C CYS A 65 3.95 3.73 2.48
N ILE A 66 3.02 2.76 2.41
CA ILE A 66 1.96 2.57 3.41
C ILE A 66 2.47 1.78 4.61
N GLU A 67 3.35 0.80 4.40
CA GLU A 67 3.80 -0.14 5.42
C GLU A 67 5.09 0.29 6.13
N LYS A 68 6.06 0.82 5.37
CA LYS A 68 7.45 1.08 5.77
C LYS A 68 8.06 2.24 4.99
N SER A 69 8.59 3.22 5.71
CA SER A 69 9.39 4.28 5.09
C SER A 69 10.88 3.90 5.12
N PRO A 70 11.63 4.00 3.99
CA PRO A 70 13.09 3.79 3.98
C PRO A 70 13.76 4.59 5.09
N GLY A 71 14.64 3.98 5.87
CA GLY A 71 15.33 4.67 6.98
C GLY A 71 14.46 5.02 8.20
N HIS A 72 13.14 4.84 8.15
CA HIS A 72 12.22 5.39 9.17
C HIS A 72 11.39 4.34 9.96
N GLY A 73 11.44 3.05 9.63
CA GLY A 73 10.81 1.97 10.43
C GLY A 73 9.35 1.69 10.08
N GLU A 74 8.72 0.75 10.80
CA GLU A 74 7.31 0.36 10.60
C GLU A 74 6.35 1.48 11.03
N GLY A 75 5.44 1.87 10.14
CA GLY A 75 4.43 2.90 10.41
C GLY A 75 4.94 4.34 10.37
N ALA A 76 6.17 4.59 9.92
CA ALA A 76 6.68 5.95 9.76
C ALA A 76 6.19 6.61 8.47
N GLU A 77 5.99 7.92 8.55
CA GLU A 77 5.61 8.79 7.44
C GLU A 77 6.68 8.75 6.33
N CYS A 78 6.26 8.55 5.07
CA CYS A 78 7.19 8.47 3.96
C CYS A 78 7.59 9.87 3.48
N SER A 79 8.82 10.26 3.79
CA SER A 79 9.51 11.47 3.33
C SER A 79 10.33 11.22 2.06
N CYS A 80 9.91 10.30 1.18
CA CYS A 80 10.68 9.88 0.01
C CYS A 80 11.17 11.04 -0.88
N LEU A 81 10.49 12.18 -0.88
CA LEU A 81 10.96 13.38 -1.58
C LEU A 81 12.26 13.92 -0.99
N GLU A 82 12.31 14.08 0.34
CA GLU A 82 13.49 14.56 1.03
C GLU A 82 14.63 13.57 0.85
N ASP A 83 14.36 12.27 0.98
CA ASP A 83 15.34 11.21 0.74
C ASP A 83 15.92 11.29 -0.67
N LEU A 84 15.07 11.34 -1.70
CA LEU A 84 15.49 11.41 -3.09
C LEU A 84 16.32 12.66 -3.38
N VAL A 85 15.87 13.83 -2.92
CA VAL A 85 16.59 15.10 -3.14
C VAL A 85 17.95 15.12 -2.44
N ASN A 86 18.09 14.38 -1.34
CA ASN A 86 19.36 14.21 -0.62
C ASN A 86 20.19 13.03 -1.14
N GLY A 87 19.82 12.39 -2.26
CA GLY A 87 20.55 11.27 -2.83
C GLY A 87 20.47 9.97 -2.00
N VAL A 88 19.49 9.85 -1.10
CA VAL A 88 19.29 8.65 -0.28
C VAL A 88 18.56 7.58 -1.08
N HIS A 89 19.05 6.33 -1.00
CA HIS A 89 18.49 5.23 -1.77
C HIS A 89 17.02 4.95 -1.44
N PRO A 90 16.12 5.01 -2.45
CA PRO A 90 14.70 4.76 -2.26
C PRO A 90 14.41 3.26 -2.03
N CYS A 91 13.18 2.93 -1.60
CA CYS A 91 12.78 1.51 -1.52
C CYS A 91 12.71 0.86 -2.90
N GLY A 92 12.77 -0.47 -2.94
CA GLY A 92 12.73 -1.24 -4.17
C GLY A 92 11.49 -1.00 -5.03
N GLU A 93 10.31 -0.80 -4.43
CA GLU A 93 9.10 -0.47 -5.20
C GLU A 93 9.20 0.91 -5.87
N CYS A 94 9.73 1.91 -5.17
CA CYS A 94 9.97 3.24 -5.78
C CYS A 94 10.99 3.17 -6.92
N ILE A 95 12.06 2.36 -6.78
CA ILE A 95 13.03 2.14 -7.86
C ILE A 95 12.32 1.57 -9.08
N GLY A 96 11.49 0.54 -8.90
CA GLY A 96 10.71 -0.06 -10.00
C GLY A 96 9.86 0.97 -10.73
N GLU A 97 9.01 1.71 -10.01
CA GLU A 97 8.15 2.74 -10.59
C GLU A 97 8.96 3.84 -11.29
N ILE A 98 10.09 4.26 -10.71
CA ILE A 98 10.97 5.26 -11.32
C ILE A 98 11.55 4.73 -12.65
N LEU A 99 12.10 3.52 -12.66
CA LEU A 99 12.71 2.91 -13.85
C LEU A 99 11.68 2.49 -14.92
N GLU A 100 10.39 2.43 -14.56
CA GLU A 100 9.27 2.22 -15.49
C GLU A 100 8.69 3.54 -16.05
N GLY A 101 9.08 4.70 -15.52
CA GLY A 101 8.61 6.01 -15.97
C GLY A 101 7.36 6.53 -15.23
N HIS A 102 7.05 5.97 -14.06
CA HIS A 102 5.89 6.33 -13.23
C HIS A 102 6.25 7.22 -12.03
N GLY A 103 7.53 7.54 -11.85
CA GLY A 103 8.00 8.49 -10.86
C GLY A 103 7.57 9.92 -11.18
N ASN A 104 7.67 10.81 -10.19
CA ASN A 104 7.42 12.23 -10.39
C ASN A 104 8.45 12.84 -11.37
N PRO A 105 8.05 13.26 -12.59
CA PRO A 105 8.99 13.71 -13.61
C PRO A 105 9.71 15.02 -13.23
N TYR A 106 9.18 15.79 -12.28
CA TYR A 106 9.86 16.98 -11.75
C TYR A 106 11.07 16.65 -10.87
N LEU A 107 11.22 15.38 -10.46
CA LEU A 107 12.34 14.90 -9.64
C LEU A 107 13.38 14.15 -10.47
N LYS A 108 13.27 14.20 -11.81
CA LYS A 108 14.13 13.44 -12.74
C LYS A 108 15.62 13.58 -12.41
N GLU A 109 16.07 14.80 -12.12
CA GLU A 109 17.48 15.12 -11.85
C GLU A 109 18.05 14.43 -10.59
N TYR A 110 17.19 14.00 -9.66
CA TYR A 110 17.59 13.35 -8.40
C TYR A 110 17.57 11.82 -8.48
N PHE A 111 16.85 11.25 -9.46
CA PHE A 111 16.60 9.80 -9.49
C PHE A 111 17.88 8.98 -9.66
N ALA A 112 18.76 9.39 -10.57
CA ALA A 112 19.92 8.58 -10.90
C ALA A 112 20.90 8.50 -9.72
N GLU A 113 21.18 9.64 -9.08
CA GLU A 113 22.06 9.71 -7.91
C GLU A 113 21.51 8.91 -6.73
N ALA A 114 20.22 9.11 -6.40
CA ALA A 114 19.59 8.41 -5.29
C ALA A 114 19.57 6.88 -5.48
N ILE A 115 19.24 6.40 -6.68
CA ILE A 115 19.27 4.95 -6.95
C ILE A 115 20.71 4.42 -6.91
N ALA A 116 21.67 5.18 -7.44
CA ALA A 116 23.08 4.82 -7.48
C ALA A 116 23.77 4.73 -6.11
N GLU A 117 23.22 5.35 -5.05
CA GLU A 117 23.81 5.36 -3.69
C GLU A 117 24.20 3.96 -3.18
N LYS A 118 23.40 2.93 -3.50
CA LYS A 118 23.71 1.53 -3.13
C LYS A 118 24.10 0.62 -4.28
N THR A 119 23.80 0.99 -5.52
CA THR A 119 24.10 0.13 -6.67
C THR A 119 25.47 0.44 -7.27
N GLY A 120 25.94 1.69 -7.18
CA GLY A 120 27.15 2.16 -7.85
C GLY A 120 27.03 2.33 -9.36
N GLU A 121 25.83 2.17 -9.92
CA GLU A 121 25.58 2.08 -11.37
C GLU A 121 25.07 3.40 -11.99
N LEU A 122 25.68 4.54 -11.61
CA LEU A 122 25.17 5.88 -11.94
C LEU A 122 24.96 6.06 -13.45
N GLU A 123 25.97 5.82 -14.27
CA GLU A 123 25.89 6.04 -15.74
C GLU A 123 24.80 5.18 -16.40
N ALA A 124 24.59 3.96 -15.91
CA ALA A 124 23.57 3.08 -16.45
C ALA A 124 22.17 3.58 -16.09
N ILE A 125 22.00 4.04 -14.85
CA ILE A 125 20.73 4.57 -14.36
C ILE A 125 20.41 5.89 -15.05
N GLU A 126 21.37 6.80 -15.20
CA GLU A 126 21.18 8.08 -15.93
C GLU A 126 20.59 7.85 -17.32
N ARG A 127 21.15 6.90 -18.09
CA ARG A 127 20.62 6.55 -19.41
C ARG A 127 19.17 6.06 -19.35
N ILE A 128 18.83 5.24 -18.36
CA ILE A 128 17.45 4.76 -18.19
C ILE A 128 16.53 5.93 -17.85
N ILE A 129 16.94 6.82 -16.94
CA ILE A 129 16.15 7.99 -16.54
C ILE A 129 15.96 8.95 -17.72
N GLU A 130 16.98 9.15 -18.56
CA GLU A 130 16.85 9.94 -19.78
C GLU A 130 15.85 9.35 -20.77
N GLU A 131 15.85 8.02 -20.94
CA GLU A 131 14.90 7.31 -21.79
C GLU A 131 13.46 7.42 -21.26
N LYS A 132 13.26 7.21 -19.95
CA LYS A 132 11.93 7.13 -19.33
C LYS A 132 11.30 8.50 -19.08
N TYR A 133 12.11 9.53 -18.90
CA TYR A 133 11.65 10.88 -18.64
C TYR A 133 12.23 11.83 -19.70
N PRO A 134 11.76 11.78 -20.97
CA PRO A 134 12.14 12.78 -21.95
C PRO A 134 11.79 14.17 -21.42
N SER A 135 12.63 15.17 -21.73
CA SER A 135 12.50 16.56 -21.26
C SER A 135 11.04 17.03 -21.25
N LEU A 136 10.57 17.44 -20.06
CA LEU A 136 9.26 18.05 -19.83
C LEU A 136 9.07 19.33 -20.63
#